data_AF-A0A232M6M2-F1
#
_entry.id   AF-A0A232M6M2-F1
#
_cell.length_a   1.000
_cell.length_b   1.000
_cell.length_c   1.000
_cell.angle_alpha   90.00
_cell.angle_beta   90.00
_cell.angle_gamma   90.00
#
_symmetry.space_group_name_H-M   'P 1'
#
loop_
_entity.id
_entity.type
_entity.pdbx_description
1 polymer ?
#
loop_
_entity_poly.entity_id
_entity_poly.type
_entity_poly.pdbx_seq_one_letter_code
_entity_poly.pdbx_strand_id
1 'polypeptide(L)'
;MKLFKDLRLLGSRAEAARQPKPLLDTPDSERPEETAFGLKVLVPGEAPSVEIDKTERRPIIFLAHSLGGIVVKSALIHSNSAGVSHNEHLKAIKLSTYGVIFFGTPHQGTESASWGKVLVNIASIFRHTNTAILEHLEKDSAWLEIQLEQYKSISSEVFTIFCFESYPTPLPVGTSMMIVSKASAVVPGMRDAESVEIRKDHINLVKFRHSSDDDFQTVAGHLSLMCEGAQTKVAQNWENWEEIKAVNAEAWPDKFEIPLRIGYDRNPNFTGRTKDLDHIHRFLCDIREKKKPSVPFVLYGTGGIGKTQLVRYFIFTHVDEFSSIIWIDARDLQNVCNSFVGLMQGLLDCYAGKSRITPPPYHRIAQYLGISGLVDEDGHIVADSANLDRITSACLRWLEREGNTRYLLIFDNVDDLSSFRISDFFPKRASGCIIVTSRRPECSRLGEGWKVEIMKVEESIDLLSKSYGRTIKENDGGTVSLHFLHLSTAY
;
A
#
# COMPACT_ATOMS: atom_id res chain seq x y z
N MET A 1 34.02 25.39 -10.20
CA MET A 1 35.28 25.04 -9.50
C MET A 1 35.66 25.97 -8.34
N LYS A 2 35.39 27.30 -8.36
CA LYS A 2 35.79 28.20 -7.25
C LYS A 2 34.91 28.05 -5.99
N LEU A 3 33.61 27.85 -6.17
CA LEU A 3 32.62 27.58 -5.10
C LEU A 3 33.05 26.44 -4.14
N PHE A 4 33.57 25.36 -4.73
CA PHE A 4 33.97 24.14 -4.01
C PHE A 4 35.31 24.30 -3.26
N LYS A 5 36.17 25.23 -3.67
CA LYS A 5 37.42 25.54 -2.95
C LYS A 5 37.15 26.39 -1.71
N ASP A 6 36.19 27.31 -1.78
CA ASP A 6 35.95 28.26 -0.69
C ASP A 6 35.12 27.66 0.47
N LEU A 7 34.30 26.62 0.22
CA LEU A 7 33.64 25.81 1.25
C LEU A 7 34.63 25.05 2.16
N ARG A 8 35.83 24.70 1.66
CA ARG A 8 36.87 24.02 2.46
C ARG A 8 37.51 24.93 3.52
N LEU A 9 37.51 26.26 3.32
CA LEU A 9 38.27 27.20 4.16
C LEU A 9 37.51 27.67 5.41
N LEU A 10 36.18 27.71 5.37
CA LEU A 10 35.34 28.22 6.46
C LEU A 10 35.35 27.34 7.72
N GLY A 11 35.62 26.04 7.61
CA GLY A 11 35.73 25.12 8.77
C GLY A 11 37.03 25.25 9.57
N SER A 12 38.09 25.84 9.00
CA SER A 12 39.43 25.84 9.62
C SER A 12 39.63 26.86 10.75
N ARG A 13 38.66 27.75 10.99
CA ARG A 13 38.78 28.87 11.96
C ARG A 13 38.12 28.61 13.33
N ALA A 14 37.49 27.46 13.54
CA ALA A 14 36.76 27.16 14.78
C ALA A 14 37.59 26.44 15.86
N GLU A 15 38.78 25.91 15.54
CA GLU A 15 39.60 25.15 16.50
C GLU A 15 41.05 25.66 16.57
N ALA A 16 41.28 26.74 17.31
CA ALA A 16 42.63 27.13 17.71
C ALA A 16 42.62 27.83 19.08
N ALA A 17 42.36 27.07 20.14
CA ALA A 17 42.70 27.47 21.50
C ALA A 17 42.92 26.25 22.42
N ARG A 18 44.16 25.75 22.50
CA ARG A 18 44.91 25.37 23.74
C ARG A 18 46.24 24.65 23.41
N GLN A 19 47.25 24.95 24.23
CA GLN A 19 48.71 24.74 24.13
C GLN A 19 49.21 23.27 24.28
N PRO A 20 50.53 22.95 24.45
CA PRO A 20 51.63 22.93 23.48
C PRO A 20 52.38 21.56 23.40
N LYS A 21 53.31 21.46 22.44
CA LYS A 21 54.24 20.36 22.04
C LYS A 21 55.14 19.76 23.17
N PRO A 22 55.73 18.55 22.98
CA PRO A 22 57.09 18.47 22.39
C PRO A 22 57.32 17.35 21.35
N LEU A 23 58.45 17.53 20.64
CA LEU A 23 59.01 16.87 19.45
C LEU A 23 59.32 15.36 19.56
N LEU A 24 59.19 14.65 18.43
CA LEU A 24 60.18 13.69 17.90
C LEU A 24 59.96 13.47 16.38
N ASP A 25 61.05 13.25 15.66
CA ASP A 25 61.26 13.43 14.22
C ASP A 25 61.07 12.17 13.34
N THR A 26 60.72 12.42 12.06
CA THR A 26 60.92 11.63 10.81
C THR A 26 59.90 10.53 10.41
N PRO A 27 59.84 10.08 9.13
CA PRO A 27 59.18 10.75 8.01
C PRO A 27 58.22 9.82 7.21
N ASP A 28 57.41 10.41 6.32
CA ASP A 28 56.58 9.76 5.29
C ASP A 28 55.59 8.67 5.73
N SER A 29 54.37 9.11 6.06
CA SER A 29 53.17 8.28 5.86
C SER A 29 52.01 9.16 5.43
N GLU A 30 51.33 8.73 4.37
CA GLU A 30 50.11 9.26 3.77
C GLU A 30 49.17 9.91 4.80
N ARG A 31 48.87 11.20 4.62
CA ARG A 31 47.72 11.83 5.29
C ARG A 31 46.46 11.45 4.53
N PRO A 32 45.44 10.85 5.17
CA PRO A 32 44.11 10.83 4.58
C PRO A 32 43.62 12.28 4.53
N GLU A 33 43.19 12.75 3.36
CA GLU A 33 42.38 13.98 3.26
C GLU A 33 41.02 13.73 3.92
N GLU A 34 40.94 13.81 5.25
CA GLU A 34 39.67 13.95 5.96
C GLU A 34 39.13 15.37 5.74
N THR A 35 38.10 15.49 4.90
CA THR A 35 37.34 16.72 4.74
C THR A 35 36.24 16.79 5.80
N ALA A 36 36.16 17.93 6.50
CA ALA A 36 35.36 18.18 7.71
C ALA A 36 33.83 18.07 7.59
N PHE A 37 33.27 17.46 6.55
CA PHE A 37 31.82 17.24 6.39
C PHE A 37 31.45 15.94 5.66
N GLY A 38 32.39 15.04 5.36
CA GLY A 38 32.08 13.76 4.69
C GLY A 38 31.45 13.87 3.28
N LEU A 39 31.45 15.06 2.66
CA LEU A 39 30.86 15.28 1.33
C LEU A 39 31.85 14.90 0.23
N LYS A 40 31.57 13.79 -0.47
CA LYS A 40 32.28 13.35 -1.69
C LYS A 40 31.63 14.03 -2.90
N VAL A 41 32.28 15.04 -3.48
CA VAL A 41 31.83 15.73 -4.70
C VAL A 41 32.22 14.88 -5.91
N LEU A 42 31.25 14.36 -6.66
CA LEU A 42 31.50 13.65 -7.92
C LEU A 42 31.59 14.67 -9.06
N VAL A 43 32.74 14.73 -9.73
CA VAL A 43 32.97 15.56 -10.92
C VAL A 43 32.79 14.69 -12.17
N PRO A 44 32.08 15.13 -13.23
CA PRO A 44 31.96 14.34 -14.45
C PRO A 44 33.32 14.27 -15.17
N GLY A 45 33.90 13.08 -15.30
CA GLY A 45 35.07 12.86 -16.16
C GLY A 45 36.14 11.87 -15.67
N GLU A 46 36.14 11.45 -14.41
CA GLU A 46 37.02 10.39 -13.94
C GLU A 46 36.19 9.12 -13.74
N ALA A 47 36.45 8.08 -14.53
CA ALA A 47 35.88 6.76 -14.33
C ALA A 47 36.71 6.04 -13.25
N PRO A 48 36.21 5.85 -12.02
CA PRO A 48 36.88 5.00 -11.07
C PRO A 48 36.61 3.54 -11.48
N SER A 49 37.60 2.68 -11.26
CA SER A 49 37.43 1.23 -11.27
C SER A 49 36.20 0.84 -10.45
N VAL A 50 35.29 0.10 -11.07
CA VAL A 50 33.98 -0.28 -10.52
C VAL A 50 34.16 -1.33 -9.42
N GLU A 51 34.51 -0.89 -8.21
CA GLU A 51 33.89 -1.45 -7.02
C GLU A 51 32.53 -0.76 -6.88
N ILE A 52 31.45 -1.55 -6.85
CA ILE A 52 30.09 -1.04 -6.69
C ILE A 52 29.96 -0.58 -5.23
N ASP A 53 30.44 0.62 -4.94
CA ASP A 53 30.11 1.31 -3.69
C ASP A 53 28.57 1.40 -3.61
N LYS A 54 27.97 0.97 -2.49
CA LYS A 54 26.53 1.03 -2.22
C LYS A 54 26.04 2.48 -2.06
N THR A 55 26.17 3.31 -3.09
CA THR A 55 25.87 4.75 -3.04
C THR A 55 24.41 5.09 -3.32
N GLU A 56 23.59 4.11 -3.72
CA GLU A 56 22.19 4.33 -4.11
C GLU A 56 21.37 5.03 -3.04
N ARG A 57 21.67 4.79 -1.76
CA ARG A 57 20.97 5.37 -0.61
C ARG A 57 21.56 6.68 -0.09
N ARG A 58 22.60 7.21 -0.74
CA ARG A 58 23.23 8.47 -0.34
C ARG A 58 22.27 9.62 -0.63
N PRO A 59 21.97 10.51 0.34
CA PRO A 59 21.13 11.66 0.09
C PRO A 59 21.64 12.54 -1.05
N ILE A 60 20.73 12.99 -1.91
CA ILE A 60 20.97 13.80 -3.09
C ILE A 60 20.27 15.14 -2.89
N ILE A 61 21.04 16.22 -3.10
CA ILE A 61 20.51 17.57 -3.27
C ILE A 61 21.00 18.05 -4.64
N PHE A 62 20.07 18.34 -5.54
CA PHE A 62 20.44 18.84 -6.87
C PHE A 62 20.63 20.35 -6.84
N LEU A 63 21.73 20.81 -7.43
CA LEU A 63 21.95 22.23 -7.75
C LEU A 63 21.86 22.37 -9.27
N ALA A 64 20.77 22.92 -9.76
CA ALA A 64 20.46 22.90 -11.18
C ALA A 64 20.33 24.32 -11.73
N HIS A 65 21.12 24.67 -12.75
CA HIS A 65 21.10 25.99 -13.38
C HIS A 65 20.44 25.94 -14.75
N SER A 66 19.63 26.96 -15.05
CA SER A 66 18.98 27.13 -16.35
C SER A 66 18.30 25.83 -16.83
N LEU A 67 18.58 25.37 -18.06
CA LEU A 67 18.01 24.14 -18.62
C LEU A 67 18.37 22.87 -17.86
N GLY A 68 19.45 22.87 -17.07
CA GLY A 68 19.80 21.74 -16.21
C GLY A 68 18.70 21.39 -15.22
N GLY A 69 17.89 22.37 -14.79
CA GLY A 69 16.74 22.10 -13.93
C GLY A 69 15.60 21.36 -14.64
N ILE A 70 15.43 21.56 -15.94
CA ILE A 70 14.48 20.77 -16.75
C ILE A 70 14.94 19.30 -16.82
N VAL A 71 16.24 19.08 -16.99
CA VAL A 71 16.83 17.74 -17.00
C VAL A 71 16.62 17.03 -15.66
N VAL A 72 16.85 17.73 -14.53
CA VAL A 72 16.60 17.19 -13.19
C VAL A 72 15.14 16.82 -12.99
N LYS A 73 14.19 17.67 -13.42
CA LYS A 73 12.76 17.35 -13.35
C LYS A 73 12.42 16.09 -14.14
N SER A 74 12.91 15.98 -15.38
CA SER A 74 12.68 14.79 -16.21
C SER A 74 13.26 13.52 -15.57
N ALA A 75 14.47 13.60 -15.02
CA ALA A 75 15.08 12.49 -14.30
C ALA A 75 14.26 12.06 -13.08
N LEU A 76 13.75 13.01 -12.29
CA LEU A 76 12.89 12.72 -11.14
C LEU A 76 11.53 12.15 -11.56
N ILE A 77 10.94 12.61 -12.67
CA ILE A 77 9.70 12.07 -13.22
C ILE A 77 9.90 10.62 -13.66
N HIS A 78 10.95 10.34 -14.45
CA HIS A 78 11.26 8.97 -14.88
C HIS A 78 11.57 8.05 -13.70
N SER A 79 12.34 8.55 -12.73
CA SER A 79 12.64 7.82 -11.49
C SER A 79 11.37 7.55 -10.68
N ASN A 80 10.44 8.50 -10.58
CA ASN A 80 9.19 8.30 -9.85
C ASN A 80 8.29 7.26 -10.53
N SER A 81 8.27 7.22 -11.86
CA SER A 81 7.53 6.23 -12.64
C SER A 81 8.15 4.82 -12.59
N ALA A 82 9.41 4.68 -12.13
CA ALA A 82 10.03 3.38 -11.94
C ALA A 82 9.33 2.58 -10.82
N GLY A 83 9.19 1.28 -11.04
CA GLY A 83 8.46 0.36 -10.16
C GLY A 83 9.32 -0.84 -9.76
N VAL A 84 8.79 -1.64 -8.84
CA VAL A 84 9.47 -2.86 -8.35
C VAL A 84 9.78 -3.84 -9.49
N SER A 85 8.90 -3.93 -10.49
CA SER A 85 9.03 -4.87 -11.62
C SER A 85 9.69 -4.26 -12.87
N HIS A 86 9.98 -2.97 -12.88
CA HIS A 86 10.50 -2.27 -14.07
C HIS A 86 11.40 -1.09 -13.69
N ASN A 87 12.67 -1.18 -14.13
CA ASN A 87 13.70 -0.16 -13.91
C ASN A 87 13.90 0.22 -12.44
N GLU A 88 13.86 -0.75 -11.53
CA GLU A 88 13.91 -0.51 -10.08
C GLU A 88 15.11 0.36 -9.65
N HIS A 89 16.29 0.12 -10.20
CA HIS A 89 17.50 0.90 -9.94
C HIS A 89 17.31 2.41 -10.21
N LEU A 90 16.43 2.80 -11.15
CA LEU A 90 16.14 4.20 -11.41
C LEU A 90 15.34 4.84 -10.27
N LYS A 91 14.54 4.07 -9.51
CA LYS A 91 13.76 4.58 -8.37
C LYS A 91 14.65 5.15 -7.27
N ALA A 92 15.88 4.63 -7.15
CA ALA A 92 16.88 5.09 -6.19
C ALA A 92 17.11 6.61 -6.26
N ILE A 93 17.07 7.21 -7.46
CA ILE A 93 17.26 8.65 -7.64
C ILE A 93 16.19 9.44 -6.88
N LYS A 94 14.90 9.12 -7.07
CA LYS A 94 13.78 9.77 -6.38
C LYS A 94 13.86 9.53 -4.87
N LEU A 95 14.09 8.29 -4.45
CA LEU A 95 14.13 7.93 -3.02
C LEU A 95 15.25 8.65 -2.27
N SER A 96 16.39 8.78 -2.93
CA SER A 96 17.55 9.47 -2.39
C SER A 96 17.53 10.99 -2.57
N THR A 97 16.58 11.54 -3.32
CA THR A 97 16.48 13.00 -3.48
C THR A 97 15.77 13.62 -2.28
N TYR A 98 16.50 14.45 -1.53
CA TYR A 98 15.93 15.27 -0.48
C TYR A 98 15.28 16.54 -1.05
N GLY A 99 15.99 17.19 -1.97
CA GLY A 99 15.61 18.50 -2.46
C GLY A 99 16.39 18.99 -3.68
N VAL A 100 15.94 20.12 -4.23
CA VAL A 100 16.52 20.75 -5.42
C VAL A 100 16.63 22.26 -5.20
N ILE A 101 17.78 22.85 -5.55
CA ILE A 101 17.95 24.29 -5.68
C ILE A 101 18.04 24.62 -7.17
N PHE A 102 17.02 25.28 -7.69
CA PHE A 102 16.97 25.76 -9.07
C PHE A 102 17.56 27.16 -9.16
N PHE A 103 18.45 27.38 -10.13
CA PHE A 103 19.11 28.66 -10.39
C PHE A 103 18.68 29.14 -11.78
N GLY A 104 17.74 30.08 -11.83
CA GLY A 104 17.24 30.62 -13.10
C GLY A 104 16.66 29.53 -14.01
N THR A 105 16.06 28.48 -13.46
CA THR A 105 15.40 27.45 -14.27
C THR A 105 13.99 27.92 -14.62
N PRO A 106 13.60 27.89 -15.89
CA PRO A 106 12.22 28.21 -16.26
C PRO A 106 11.27 27.10 -15.79
N HIS A 107 10.14 27.49 -15.20
CA HIS A 107 9.13 26.61 -14.62
C HIS A 107 7.70 26.98 -14.97
N GLN A 108 7.46 28.19 -15.48
CA GLN A 108 6.15 28.63 -15.94
C GLN A 108 6.24 29.31 -17.31
N GLY A 109 5.26 28.97 -18.15
CA GLY A 109 4.87 29.62 -19.40
C GLY A 109 3.43 29.21 -19.64
N THR A 110 2.48 30.13 -19.46
CA THR A 110 1.03 29.83 -19.49
C THR A 110 0.51 29.50 -20.90
N GLU A 111 1.34 29.63 -21.93
CA GLU A 111 1.08 29.30 -23.32
C GLU A 111 2.37 28.80 -23.98
N SER A 112 2.28 27.85 -24.92
CA SER A 112 3.43 27.24 -25.60
C SER A 112 4.31 28.26 -26.33
N ALA A 113 3.75 29.40 -26.77
CA ALA A 113 4.48 30.52 -27.36
C ALA A 113 5.43 31.25 -26.39
N SER A 114 5.22 31.14 -25.07
CA SER A 114 6.09 31.71 -24.05
C SER A 114 7.38 30.90 -23.87
N TRP A 115 7.33 29.57 -24.05
CA TRP A 115 8.49 28.70 -23.94
C TRP A 115 9.51 28.92 -25.05
N GLY A 116 9.06 29.15 -26.29
CA GLY A 116 9.95 29.51 -27.40
C GLY A 116 10.78 30.76 -27.09
N LYS A 117 10.16 31.81 -26.56
CA LYS A 117 10.89 33.04 -26.15
C LYS A 117 11.91 32.77 -25.05
N VAL A 118 11.55 32.01 -24.02
CA VAL A 118 12.46 31.68 -22.92
C VAL A 118 13.64 30.85 -23.40
N LEU A 119 13.41 29.86 -24.28
CA LEU A 119 14.48 29.04 -24.87
C LEU A 119 15.38 29.84 -25.80
N VAL A 120 14.83 30.75 -26.59
CA VAL A 120 15.61 31.69 -27.44
C VAL A 120 16.48 32.62 -26.58
N ASN A 121 15.94 33.15 -25.49
CA ASN A 121 16.70 34.00 -24.56
C ASN A 121 17.88 33.22 -23.96
N ILE A 122 17.62 31.99 -23.50
CA ILE A 122 18.65 31.09 -22.99
C ILE A 122 19.67 30.80 -24.10
N ALA A 123 19.25 30.48 -25.33
CA ALA A 123 20.15 30.22 -26.46
C ALA A 123 21.09 31.39 -26.77
N SER A 124 20.59 32.63 -26.62
CA SER A 124 21.35 33.85 -26.93
C SER A 124 22.64 34.03 -26.11
N ILE A 125 22.77 33.34 -24.97
CA ILE A 125 23.95 33.37 -24.10
C ILE A 125 24.87 32.14 -24.28
N PHE A 126 24.48 31.12 -25.06
CA PHE A 126 25.29 29.93 -25.35
C PHE A 126 26.06 30.08 -26.68
N ARG A 127 27.28 30.60 -26.62
CA ARG A 127 28.11 30.88 -27.81
C ARG A 127 28.74 29.63 -28.50
N HIS A 128 28.79 28.45 -27.87
CA HIS A 128 29.54 27.29 -28.40
C HIS A 128 28.94 25.89 -28.14
N THR A 129 27.61 25.72 -28.12
CA THR A 129 27.01 24.38 -27.92
C THR A 129 25.82 24.08 -28.82
N ASN A 130 25.58 22.78 -29.00
CA ASN A 130 24.66 22.12 -29.93
C ASN A 130 23.25 22.75 -30.00
N THR A 131 23.01 23.60 -31.02
CA THR A 131 21.72 24.25 -31.27
C THR A 131 20.59 23.25 -31.51
N ALA A 132 20.92 22.02 -31.92
CA ALA A 132 19.94 20.95 -32.13
C ALA A 132 19.15 20.58 -30.86
N ILE A 133 19.73 20.71 -29.66
CA ILE A 133 19.03 20.44 -28.39
C ILE A 133 18.00 21.53 -28.10
N LEU A 134 18.33 22.79 -28.42
CA LEU A 134 17.45 23.94 -28.21
C LEU A 134 16.31 23.95 -29.23
N GLU A 135 16.60 23.61 -30.49
CA GLU A 135 15.60 23.48 -31.55
C GLU A 135 14.61 22.33 -31.33
N HIS A 136 15.05 21.22 -30.70
CA HIS A 136 14.14 20.14 -30.28
C HIS A 136 13.28 20.56 -29.08
N LEU A 137 13.87 21.20 -28.06
CA LEU A 137 13.15 21.70 -26.89
C LEU A 137 12.08 22.75 -27.23
N GLU A 138 12.31 23.57 -28.26
CA GLU A 138 11.33 24.57 -28.74
C GLU A 138 10.14 23.92 -29.47
N LYS A 139 10.40 22.88 -30.28
CA LYS A 139 9.36 22.12 -30.99
C LYS A 139 8.49 21.29 -30.04
N ASP A 140 9.06 20.84 -28.92
CA ASP A 140 8.38 20.04 -27.90
C ASP A 140 7.86 20.89 -26.71
N SER A 141 7.41 22.13 -26.96
CA SER A 141 6.82 22.99 -25.92
C SER A 141 5.65 22.31 -25.17
N ALA A 142 4.87 21.46 -25.84
CA ALA A 142 3.85 20.61 -25.22
C ALA A 142 4.44 19.57 -24.25
N TRP A 143 5.63 19.02 -24.54
CA TRP A 143 6.33 18.12 -23.61
C TRP A 143 6.74 18.85 -22.33
N LEU A 144 7.23 20.09 -22.42
CA LEU A 144 7.60 20.89 -21.25
C LEU A 144 6.39 21.17 -20.34
N GLU A 145 5.22 21.44 -20.92
CA GLU A 145 3.97 21.61 -20.17
C GLU A 145 3.56 20.30 -19.47
N ILE A 146 3.62 19.16 -20.17
CA ILE A 146 3.35 17.82 -19.59
C ILE A 146 4.33 17.51 -18.45
N GLN A 147 5.62 17.82 -18.61
CA GLN A 147 6.62 17.62 -17.56
C GLN A 147 6.30 18.44 -16.31
N LEU A 148 5.79 19.67 -16.44
CA LEU A 148 5.40 20.48 -15.28
C LEU A 148 4.20 19.90 -14.55
N GLU A 149 3.18 19.43 -15.27
CA GLU A 149 2.02 18.79 -14.66
C GLU A 149 2.42 17.52 -13.91
N GLN A 150 3.26 16.67 -14.52
CA GLN A 150 3.76 15.46 -13.89
C GLN A 150 4.63 15.77 -12.66
N TYR A 151 5.47 16.80 -12.73
CA TYR A 151 6.33 17.22 -11.62
C TYR A 151 5.53 17.73 -10.41
N LYS A 152 4.33 18.31 -10.60
CA LYS A 152 3.50 18.78 -9.47
C LYS A 152 3.27 17.66 -8.44
N SER A 153 3.03 16.43 -8.89
CA SER A 153 2.82 15.26 -8.02
C SER A 153 4.06 14.86 -7.22
N ILE A 154 5.26 15.24 -7.67
CA ILE A 154 6.55 14.94 -7.02
C ILE A 154 7.00 16.10 -6.14
N SER A 155 6.65 17.33 -6.53
CA SER A 155 7.14 18.55 -5.91
C SER A 155 6.80 18.69 -4.43
N SER A 156 5.69 18.09 -3.96
CA SER A 156 5.34 18.06 -2.53
C SER A 156 6.25 17.17 -1.69
N GLU A 157 7.03 16.29 -2.31
CA GLU A 157 7.93 15.37 -1.61
C GLU A 157 9.39 15.82 -1.66
N VAL A 158 9.71 16.84 -2.47
CA VAL A 158 11.07 17.31 -2.74
C VAL A 158 11.21 18.76 -2.30
N PHE A 159 12.00 19.02 -1.27
CA PHE A 159 12.19 20.38 -0.75
C PHE A 159 12.85 21.25 -1.82
N THR A 160 12.22 22.36 -2.20
CA THR A 160 12.61 23.09 -3.40
C THR A 160 12.95 24.55 -3.11
N ILE A 161 14.08 25.02 -3.61
CA ILE A 161 14.47 26.43 -3.55
C ILE A 161 14.58 26.99 -4.96
N PHE A 162 13.89 28.10 -5.22
CA PHE A 162 13.90 28.80 -6.49
C PHE A 162 14.75 30.07 -6.38
N CYS A 163 15.99 30.01 -6.88
CA CYS A 163 16.86 31.15 -7.02
C CYS A 163 16.61 31.85 -8.37
N PHE A 164 16.31 33.15 -8.36
CA PHE A 164 16.07 33.94 -9.59
C PHE A 164 17.03 35.14 -9.71
N GLU A 165 17.27 35.59 -10.94
CA GLU A 165 18.12 36.75 -11.25
C GLU A 165 17.43 38.09 -10.96
N SER A 166 18.22 39.06 -10.50
CA SER A 166 17.79 40.46 -10.32
C SER A 166 18.29 41.42 -11.39
N TYR A 167 19.34 41.05 -12.13
CA TYR A 167 19.97 41.94 -13.13
C TYR A 167 19.86 41.36 -14.55
N PRO A 168 19.64 42.22 -15.57
CA PRO A 168 19.59 41.77 -16.95
C PRO A 168 20.99 41.32 -17.43
N THR A 169 21.04 40.22 -18.18
CA THR A 169 22.27 39.72 -18.78
C THR A 169 22.64 40.53 -20.03
N PRO A 170 23.87 41.06 -20.14
CA PRO A 170 24.35 41.69 -21.36
C PRO A 170 24.49 40.69 -22.51
N LEU A 171 23.91 41.02 -23.66
CA LEU A 171 23.93 40.19 -24.86
C LEU A 171 25.01 40.65 -25.86
N PRO A 172 25.44 39.77 -26.78
CA PRO A 172 26.41 40.09 -27.83
C PRO A 172 26.14 41.34 -28.67
N VAL A 173 24.87 41.74 -28.82
CA VAL A 173 24.41 42.83 -29.69
C VAL A 173 24.29 44.16 -28.93
N GLY A 174 24.87 44.27 -27.73
CA GLY A 174 24.86 45.50 -26.93
C GLY A 174 23.54 45.80 -26.22
N THR A 175 22.59 44.88 -26.29
CA THR A 175 21.34 44.91 -25.51
C THR A 175 21.52 44.13 -24.19
N SER A 176 20.62 44.31 -23.23
CA SER A 176 20.57 43.49 -22.02
C SER A 176 19.13 43.08 -21.75
N MET A 177 18.92 41.88 -21.21
CA MET A 177 17.59 41.39 -20.87
C MET A 177 17.59 40.39 -19.71
N MET A 178 16.45 40.26 -19.04
CA MET A 178 16.21 39.13 -18.13
C MET A 178 16.05 37.86 -18.97
N ILE A 179 16.93 36.89 -18.75
CA ILE A 179 16.92 35.61 -19.47
C ILE A 179 15.77 34.74 -18.96
N VAL A 180 15.59 34.67 -17.64
CA VAL A 180 14.47 33.98 -16.98
C VAL A 180 13.87 34.91 -15.93
N SER A 181 12.68 35.44 -16.22
CA SER A 181 11.99 36.34 -15.29
C SER A 181 11.63 35.63 -13.99
N LYS A 182 11.48 36.38 -12.88
CA LYS A 182 11.00 35.86 -11.59
C LYS A 182 9.72 35.03 -11.72
N ALA A 183 8.77 35.49 -12.54
CA ALA A 183 7.51 34.79 -12.77
C ALA A 183 7.70 33.43 -13.48
N SER A 184 8.73 33.29 -14.31
CA SER A 184 9.08 32.01 -14.93
C SER A 184 9.93 31.14 -13.99
N ALA A 185 10.79 31.74 -13.16
CA ALA A 185 11.71 31.03 -12.28
C ALA A 185 11.08 30.50 -10.98
N VAL A 186 9.90 30.98 -10.60
CA VAL A 186 9.23 30.61 -9.33
C VAL A 186 7.86 30.03 -9.63
N VAL A 187 7.47 28.97 -8.92
CA VAL A 187 6.13 28.37 -9.00
C VAL A 187 5.31 28.82 -7.77
N PRO A 188 4.30 29.70 -7.92
CA PRO A 188 3.50 30.16 -6.80
C PRO A 188 2.68 29.03 -6.18
N GLY A 189 2.56 29.03 -4.84
CA GLY A 189 1.69 28.11 -4.10
C GLY A 189 2.18 26.66 -4.00
N MET A 190 3.43 26.38 -4.39
CA MET A 190 4.05 25.08 -4.16
C MET A 190 4.30 24.87 -2.66
N ARG A 191 3.91 23.71 -2.13
CA ARG A 191 4.20 23.31 -0.74
C ARG A 191 5.70 23.04 -0.59
N ASP A 192 6.25 23.37 0.57
CA ASP A 192 7.66 23.13 0.92
C ASP A 192 8.65 23.71 -0.11
N ALA A 193 8.34 24.92 -0.58
CA ALA A 193 9.18 25.66 -1.51
C ALA A 193 9.43 27.10 -1.06
N GLU A 194 10.66 27.57 -1.29
CA GLU A 194 11.10 28.94 -0.99
C GLU A 194 11.68 29.61 -2.23
N SER A 195 11.62 30.93 -2.30
CA SER A 195 12.23 31.71 -3.39
C SER A 195 13.30 32.65 -2.86
N VAL A 196 14.46 32.62 -3.50
CA VAL A 196 15.63 33.44 -3.14
C VAL A 196 15.98 34.35 -4.30
N GLU A 197 16.13 35.63 -4.01
CA GLU A 197 16.64 36.60 -4.98
C GLU A 197 18.18 36.57 -4.96
N ILE A 198 18.81 36.40 -6.13
CA ILE A 198 20.26 36.47 -6.29
C ILE A 198 20.61 37.72 -7.08
N ARG A 199 21.42 38.61 -6.49
CA ARG A 199 21.76 39.93 -7.06
C ARG A 199 22.81 39.82 -8.15
N LYS A 200 22.50 39.01 -9.18
CA LYS A 200 23.36 38.68 -10.32
C LYS A 200 22.52 38.57 -11.59
N ASP A 201 23.22 38.59 -12.72
CA ASP A 201 22.65 38.20 -14.01
C ASP A 201 22.65 36.66 -14.19
N HIS A 202 21.92 36.17 -15.18
CA HIS A 202 21.73 34.74 -15.46
C HIS A 202 23.03 33.95 -15.58
N ILE A 203 24.04 34.52 -16.27
CA ILE A 203 25.32 33.85 -16.56
C ILE A 203 26.24 33.80 -15.34
N ASN A 204 25.97 34.63 -14.33
CA ASN A 204 26.73 34.71 -13.09
C ASN A 204 25.95 34.21 -11.86
N LEU A 205 24.70 33.75 -12.01
CA LEU A 205 23.84 33.29 -10.90
C LEU A 205 24.50 32.26 -9.96
N VAL A 206 25.34 31.39 -10.52
CA VAL A 206 26.06 30.32 -9.80
C VAL A 206 27.56 30.62 -9.61
N LYS A 207 27.99 31.86 -9.89
CA LYS A 207 29.39 32.30 -9.81
C LYS A 207 29.54 33.27 -8.64
N PHE A 208 30.20 32.81 -7.59
CA PHE A 208 30.48 33.60 -6.40
C PHE A 208 31.98 33.85 -6.31
N ARG A 209 32.36 35.09 -5.98
CA ARG A 209 33.77 35.51 -6.01
C ARG A 209 34.53 35.03 -4.78
N HIS A 210 33.85 35.03 -3.63
CA HIS A 210 34.37 34.68 -2.31
C HIS A 210 33.27 34.01 -1.50
N SER A 211 33.66 33.21 -0.51
CA SER A 211 32.70 32.63 0.44
C SER A 211 32.01 33.67 1.31
N SER A 212 32.52 34.88 1.46
CA SER A 212 31.86 35.95 2.22
C SER A 212 30.83 36.75 1.41
N ASP A 213 30.52 36.35 0.18
CA ASP A 213 29.47 36.97 -0.66
C ASP A 213 28.09 36.71 0.00
N ASP A 214 27.28 37.75 0.19
CA ASP A 214 25.97 37.65 0.86
C ASP A 214 25.04 36.63 0.17
N ASP A 215 25.04 36.62 -1.17
CA ASP A 215 24.24 35.68 -1.95
C ASP A 215 24.78 34.25 -1.79
N PHE A 216 26.11 34.10 -1.65
CA PHE A 216 26.73 32.81 -1.38
C PHE A 216 26.33 32.29 0.00
N GLN A 217 26.42 33.13 1.03
CA GLN A 217 26.07 32.78 2.41
C GLN A 217 24.60 32.38 2.52
N THR A 218 23.71 33.07 1.79
CA THR A 218 22.29 32.73 1.71
C THR A 218 22.08 31.33 1.14
N VAL A 219 22.65 31.05 -0.04
CA VAL A 219 22.55 29.72 -0.68
C VAL A 219 23.19 28.63 0.18
N ALA A 220 24.34 28.91 0.80
CA ALA A 220 25.05 27.96 1.66
C ALA A 220 24.26 27.65 2.94
N GLY A 221 23.59 28.65 3.54
CA GLY A 221 22.73 28.46 4.71
C GLY A 221 21.56 27.51 4.40
N HIS A 222 20.87 27.74 3.29
CA HIS A 222 19.83 26.83 2.83
C HIS A 222 20.37 25.41 2.57
N LEU A 223 21.51 25.30 1.90
CA LEU A 223 22.12 23.99 1.64
C LEU A 223 22.48 23.26 2.94
N SER A 224 22.98 23.96 3.95
CA SER A 224 23.27 23.40 5.28
C SER A 224 22.01 22.84 5.94
N LEU A 225 20.93 23.61 5.97
CA LEU A 225 19.64 23.17 6.51
C LEU A 225 19.10 21.94 5.76
N MET A 226 19.25 21.92 4.43
CA MET A 226 18.87 20.76 3.64
C MET A 226 19.72 19.54 3.99
N CYS A 227 21.03 19.70 4.16
CA CYS A 227 21.94 18.62 4.55
C CYS A 227 21.61 18.03 5.92
N GLU A 228 21.24 18.86 6.91
CA GLU A 228 20.86 18.42 8.25
C GLU A 228 19.61 17.50 8.23
N GLY A 229 18.62 17.83 7.40
CA GLY A 229 17.40 17.01 7.24
C GLY A 229 17.53 15.84 6.24
N ALA A 230 18.55 15.87 5.39
CA ALA A 230 18.66 14.96 4.24
C ALA A 230 18.75 13.50 4.63
N GLN A 231 19.59 13.18 5.62
CA GLN A 231 19.83 11.79 6.00
C GLN A 231 18.57 11.11 6.54
N THR A 232 17.85 11.78 7.45
CA THR A 232 16.64 11.25 8.08
C THR A 232 15.52 11.04 7.06
N LYS A 233 15.22 12.06 6.23
CA LYS A 233 14.13 11.97 5.24
C LYS A 233 14.44 10.92 4.16
N VAL A 234 15.69 10.84 3.70
CA VAL A 234 16.07 9.83 2.69
C VAL A 234 16.04 8.42 3.29
N ALA A 235 16.50 8.22 4.53
CA ALA A 235 16.39 6.93 5.20
C ALA A 235 14.92 6.48 5.29
N GLN A 236 14.00 7.39 5.66
CA GLN A 236 12.57 7.12 5.72
C GLN A 236 11.98 6.81 4.33
N ASN A 237 12.38 7.53 3.28
CA ASN A 237 11.96 7.23 1.90
C ASN A 237 12.35 5.80 1.50
N TRP A 238 13.57 5.38 1.84
CA TRP A 238 14.06 4.03 1.55
C TRP A 238 13.38 2.97 2.41
N GLU A 239 13.13 3.22 3.69
CA GLU A 239 12.38 2.32 4.55
C GLU A 239 10.97 2.06 3.99
N ASN A 240 10.24 3.14 3.68
CA ASN A 240 8.92 3.05 3.04
C ASN A 240 8.98 2.28 1.70
N TRP A 241 10.03 2.49 0.89
CA TRP A 241 10.19 1.80 -0.38
C TRP A 241 10.52 0.31 -0.22
N GLU A 242 11.40 -0.05 0.71
CA GLU A 242 11.71 -1.45 1.00
C GLU A 242 10.51 -2.17 1.59
N GLU A 243 9.67 -1.49 2.37
CA GLU A 243 8.39 -2.04 2.82
C GLU A 243 7.40 -2.23 1.67
N ILE A 244 7.30 -1.26 0.75
CA ILE A 244 6.53 -1.40 -0.49
C ILE A 244 7.05 -2.58 -1.33
N LYS A 245 8.37 -2.74 -1.41
CA LYS A 245 9.03 -3.82 -2.13
C LYS A 245 8.77 -5.16 -1.45
N ALA A 246 8.86 -5.23 -0.13
CA ALA A 246 8.52 -6.40 0.66
C ALA A 246 7.05 -6.78 0.45
N VAL A 247 6.11 -5.82 0.42
CA VAL A 247 4.69 -6.08 0.12
C VAL A 247 4.43 -6.55 -1.31
N ASN A 248 5.27 -6.16 -2.28
CA ASN A 248 5.17 -6.61 -3.67
C ASN A 248 5.91 -7.94 -3.94
N ALA A 249 6.99 -8.22 -3.22
CA ALA A 249 7.84 -9.41 -3.37
C ALA A 249 7.37 -10.56 -2.47
N GLU A 250 6.84 -10.26 -1.29
CA GLU A 250 5.98 -11.17 -0.55
C GLU A 250 4.63 -11.16 -1.26
N ALA A 251 4.40 -12.15 -2.12
CA ALA A 251 3.07 -12.73 -2.19
C ALA A 251 2.66 -12.93 -0.74
N TRP A 252 1.75 -12.09 -0.21
CA TRP A 252 1.24 -12.21 1.15
C TRP A 252 1.06 -13.70 1.38
N PRO A 253 1.85 -14.35 2.25
CA PRO A 253 1.80 -15.79 2.35
C PRO A 253 0.43 -16.09 2.92
N ASP A 254 -0.48 -16.42 2.01
CA ASP A 254 -1.86 -16.64 2.31
C ASP A 254 -1.90 -17.96 3.07
N LYS A 255 -1.76 -17.89 4.39
CA LYS A 255 -2.08 -19.02 5.27
C LYS A 255 -3.59 -19.33 5.23
N PHE A 256 -4.37 -18.45 4.58
CA PHE A 256 -5.82 -18.49 4.48
C PHE A 256 -6.52 -18.57 5.85
N GLU A 257 -5.81 -18.12 6.89
CA GLU A 257 -6.27 -18.03 8.28
C GLU A 257 -7.04 -16.73 8.49
N ILE A 258 -8.32 -16.86 8.83
CA ILE A 258 -9.20 -15.75 9.19
C ILE A 258 -9.80 -16.05 10.56
N PRO A 259 -9.88 -15.07 11.48
CA PRO A 259 -10.56 -15.26 12.76
C PRO A 259 -11.99 -15.78 12.59
N LEU A 260 -12.38 -16.72 13.45
CA LEU A 260 -13.71 -17.31 13.46
C LEU A 260 -14.77 -16.26 13.85
N ARG A 261 -15.64 -15.87 12.92
CA ARG A 261 -16.73 -14.90 13.14
C ARG A 261 -18.11 -15.55 13.02
N ILE A 262 -18.47 -16.45 13.95
CA ILE A 262 -19.80 -17.10 13.94
C ILE A 262 -20.83 -16.31 14.76
N GLY A 263 -20.43 -15.37 15.62
CA GLY A 263 -21.36 -14.50 16.36
C GLY A 263 -22.21 -15.21 17.42
N TYR A 264 -21.86 -16.45 17.79
CA TYR A 264 -22.53 -17.24 18.83
C TYR A 264 -21.49 -18.05 19.61
N ASP A 265 -21.80 -18.34 20.87
CA ASP A 265 -20.99 -19.22 21.72
C ASP A 265 -21.28 -20.71 21.50
N ARG A 266 -20.32 -21.55 21.86
CA ARG A 266 -20.49 -23.01 21.87
C ARG A 266 -21.59 -23.38 22.86
N ASN A 267 -22.61 -24.11 22.40
CA ASN A 267 -23.64 -24.66 23.26
C ASN A 267 -23.11 -25.86 24.06
N PRO A 268 -22.90 -25.75 25.40
CA PRO A 268 -22.38 -26.85 26.21
C PRO A 268 -23.39 -27.99 26.40
N ASN A 269 -24.68 -27.71 26.17
CA ASN A 269 -25.79 -28.64 26.40
C ASN A 269 -26.24 -29.35 25.12
N PHE A 270 -25.49 -29.24 24.01
CA PHE A 270 -25.79 -29.98 22.79
C PHE A 270 -25.78 -31.50 23.07
N THR A 271 -26.72 -32.23 22.46
CA THR A 271 -26.83 -33.68 22.65
C THR A 271 -27.41 -34.40 21.45
N GLY A 272 -27.18 -35.71 21.42
CA GLY A 272 -27.57 -36.60 20.33
C GLY A 272 -26.84 -36.28 19.04
N ARG A 273 -27.45 -36.66 17.91
CA ARG A 273 -26.99 -36.31 16.55
C ARG A 273 -25.63 -36.87 16.17
N THR A 274 -25.11 -37.86 16.90
CA THR A 274 -23.81 -38.49 16.64
C THR A 274 -23.73 -39.02 15.21
N LYS A 275 -24.77 -39.72 14.75
CA LYS A 275 -24.85 -40.23 13.36
C LYS A 275 -24.76 -39.11 12.32
N ASP A 276 -25.38 -37.96 12.60
CA ASP A 276 -25.39 -36.82 11.68
C ASP A 276 -24.01 -36.16 11.63
N LEU A 277 -23.38 -35.94 12.79
CA LEU A 277 -22.03 -35.40 12.93
C LEU A 277 -20.98 -36.31 12.26
N ASP A 278 -21.05 -37.62 12.52
CA ASP A 278 -20.14 -38.61 11.94
C ASP A 278 -20.25 -38.66 10.42
N HIS A 279 -21.44 -38.42 9.88
CA HIS A 279 -21.62 -38.33 8.43
C HIS A 279 -20.99 -37.06 7.88
N ILE A 280 -21.31 -35.90 8.45
CA ILE A 280 -20.72 -34.61 8.04
C ILE A 280 -19.19 -34.74 8.03
N HIS A 281 -18.60 -35.21 9.13
CA HIS A 281 -17.15 -35.37 9.26
C HIS A 281 -16.57 -36.27 8.16
N ARG A 282 -17.08 -37.51 8.03
CA ARG A 282 -16.58 -38.47 7.02
C ARG A 282 -16.70 -37.93 5.60
N PHE A 283 -17.83 -37.29 5.27
CA PHE A 283 -18.02 -36.73 3.94
C PHE A 283 -17.01 -35.62 3.66
N LEU A 284 -16.82 -34.69 4.59
CA LEU A 284 -15.86 -33.59 4.41
C LEU A 284 -14.41 -34.09 4.34
N CYS A 285 -14.05 -35.13 5.10
CA CYS A 285 -12.76 -35.81 4.97
C CYS A 285 -12.58 -36.40 3.57
N ASP A 286 -13.56 -37.12 3.03
CA ASP A 286 -13.51 -37.70 1.69
C ASP A 286 -13.29 -36.64 0.59
N ILE A 287 -13.89 -35.45 0.75
CA ILE A 287 -13.69 -34.32 -0.19
C ILE A 287 -12.26 -33.80 -0.11
N ARG A 288 -11.76 -33.54 1.10
CA ARG A 288 -10.39 -33.03 1.32
C ARG A 288 -9.31 -34.00 0.86
N GLU A 289 -9.56 -35.30 1.02
CA GLU A 289 -8.69 -36.38 0.53
C GLU A 289 -8.88 -36.69 -0.95
N LYS A 290 -9.72 -35.93 -1.66
CA LYS A 290 -10.04 -36.08 -3.09
C LYS A 290 -10.61 -37.47 -3.46
N LYS A 291 -11.24 -38.15 -2.50
CA LYS A 291 -11.95 -39.41 -2.71
C LYS A 291 -13.33 -39.20 -3.33
N LYS A 292 -13.90 -38.00 -3.17
CA LYS A 292 -15.19 -37.59 -3.74
C LYS A 292 -15.06 -36.27 -4.52
N PRO A 293 -15.93 -36.02 -5.50
CA PRO A 293 -15.98 -34.72 -6.17
C PRO A 293 -16.38 -33.64 -5.16
N SER A 294 -15.74 -32.47 -5.23
CA SER A 294 -16.05 -31.33 -4.37
C SER A 294 -17.45 -30.77 -4.65
N VAL A 295 -18.45 -31.34 -3.99
CA VAL A 295 -19.85 -30.91 -4.01
C VAL A 295 -20.31 -30.53 -2.59
N PRO A 296 -21.31 -29.64 -2.45
CA PRO A 296 -21.87 -29.27 -1.16
C PRO A 296 -22.44 -30.46 -0.38
N PHE A 297 -22.30 -30.45 0.95
CA PHE A 297 -23.08 -31.28 1.84
C PHE A 297 -24.35 -30.53 2.27
N VAL A 298 -25.52 -31.07 1.93
CA VAL A 298 -26.81 -30.41 2.10
C VAL A 298 -27.60 -31.02 3.25
N LEU A 299 -27.66 -30.31 4.37
CA LEU A 299 -28.51 -30.64 5.51
C LEU A 299 -29.91 -30.08 5.31
N TYR A 300 -30.90 -30.95 5.17
CA TYR A 300 -32.30 -30.53 5.04
C TYR A 300 -33.22 -31.21 6.05
N GLY A 301 -34.35 -30.56 6.37
CA GLY A 301 -35.30 -31.04 7.37
C GLY A 301 -36.24 -29.94 7.85
N THR A 302 -37.22 -30.27 8.68
CA THR A 302 -38.25 -29.31 9.14
C THR A 302 -37.65 -28.09 9.87
N GLY A 303 -38.41 -26.99 9.90
CA GLY A 303 -38.02 -25.80 10.68
C GLY A 303 -37.87 -26.14 12.16
N GLY A 304 -36.87 -25.57 12.84
CA GLY A 304 -36.63 -25.82 14.26
C GLY A 304 -35.96 -27.16 14.61
N ILE A 305 -35.70 -28.05 13.64
CA ILE A 305 -35.14 -29.39 13.90
C ILE A 305 -33.68 -29.40 14.40
N GLY A 306 -33.00 -28.24 14.39
CA GLY A 306 -31.65 -28.07 14.89
C GLY A 306 -30.52 -28.11 13.86
N LYS A 307 -30.80 -27.98 12.55
CA LYS A 307 -29.76 -28.00 11.48
C LYS A 307 -28.63 -26.99 11.71
N THR A 308 -28.97 -25.73 11.96
CA THR A 308 -28.01 -24.66 12.26
C THR A 308 -27.17 -24.99 13.49
N GLN A 309 -27.80 -25.51 14.55
CA GLN A 309 -27.11 -25.91 15.79
C GLN A 309 -26.17 -27.10 15.58
N LEU A 310 -26.58 -28.07 14.76
CA LEU A 310 -25.76 -29.21 14.36
C LEU A 310 -24.47 -28.76 13.65
N VAL A 311 -24.58 -27.86 12.67
CA VAL A 311 -23.41 -27.31 11.94
C VAL A 311 -22.50 -26.51 12.88
N ARG A 312 -23.08 -25.69 13.78
CA ARG A 312 -22.28 -24.96 14.78
C ARG A 312 -21.51 -25.91 15.69
N TYR A 313 -22.16 -26.94 16.21
CA TYR A 313 -21.50 -27.92 17.07
C TYR A 313 -20.37 -28.64 16.34
N PHE A 314 -20.59 -29.02 15.08
CA PHE A 314 -19.56 -29.58 14.21
C PHE A 314 -18.36 -28.63 14.11
N ILE A 315 -18.60 -27.35 13.77
CA ILE A 315 -17.53 -26.35 13.63
C ILE A 315 -16.71 -26.21 14.92
N PHE A 316 -17.35 -26.06 16.08
CA PHE A 316 -16.63 -25.93 17.36
C PHE A 316 -15.79 -27.16 17.71
N THR A 317 -16.14 -28.32 17.19
CA THR A 317 -15.41 -29.58 17.44
C THR A 317 -14.25 -29.78 16.47
N HIS A 318 -14.33 -29.19 15.26
CA HIS A 318 -13.38 -29.40 14.17
C HIS A 318 -12.72 -28.10 13.66
N VAL A 319 -12.72 -27.02 14.46
CA VAL A 319 -12.23 -25.70 14.04
C VAL A 319 -10.78 -25.73 13.55
N ASP A 320 -9.93 -26.51 14.22
CA ASP A 320 -8.49 -26.60 13.91
C ASP A 320 -8.19 -27.34 12.59
N GLU A 321 -9.17 -28.03 12.02
CA GLU A 321 -9.00 -28.74 10.75
C GLU A 321 -9.03 -27.81 9.53
N PHE A 322 -9.66 -26.64 9.68
CA PHE A 322 -9.89 -25.68 8.62
C PHE A 322 -8.98 -24.46 8.78
N SER A 323 -8.53 -23.88 7.66
CA SER A 323 -7.79 -22.61 7.68
C SER A 323 -8.74 -21.43 7.90
N SER A 324 -9.93 -21.48 7.31
CA SER A 324 -10.97 -20.47 7.48
C SER A 324 -12.35 -21.09 7.48
N ILE A 325 -13.24 -20.55 8.29
CA ILE A 325 -14.64 -20.96 8.38
C ILE A 325 -15.50 -19.73 8.15
N ILE A 326 -16.33 -19.79 7.13
CA ILE A 326 -17.07 -18.64 6.59
C ILE A 326 -18.55 -18.97 6.65
N TRP A 327 -19.30 -18.13 7.36
CA TRP A 327 -20.74 -18.29 7.54
C TRP A 327 -21.49 -17.24 6.72
N ILE A 328 -22.33 -17.69 5.79
CA ILE A 328 -23.16 -16.86 4.93
C ILE A 328 -24.62 -17.07 5.32
N ASP A 329 -25.31 -16.00 5.71
CA ASP A 329 -26.76 -16.01 5.90
C ASP A 329 -27.44 -15.94 4.55
N ALA A 330 -28.08 -17.03 4.14
CA ALA A 330 -28.66 -17.21 2.82
C ALA A 330 -30.20 -17.20 2.81
N ARG A 331 -30.81 -16.51 3.80
CA ARG A 331 -32.28 -16.34 3.86
C ARG A 331 -32.86 -15.60 2.66
N ASP A 332 -32.10 -14.67 2.08
CA ASP A 332 -32.42 -13.90 0.87
C ASP A 332 -31.12 -13.36 0.24
N LEU A 333 -31.22 -12.83 -0.98
CA LEU A 333 -30.07 -12.31 -1.73
C LEU A 333 -29.33 -11.17 -1.00
N GLN A 334 -30.07 -10.29 -0.31
CA GLN A 334 -29.47 -9.15 0.39
C GLN A 334 -28.59 -9.62 1.56
N ASN A 335 -29.04 -10.61 2.32
CA ASN A 335 -28.27 -11.20 3.41
C ASN A 335 -27.03 -11.94 2.92
N VAL A 336 -27.10 -12.60 1.75
CA VAL A 336 -25.92 -13.20 1.11
C VAL A 336 -24.89 -12.12 0.79
N CYS A 337 -25.30 -11.06 0.07
CA CYS A 337 -24.42 -9.95 -0.29
C CYS A 337 -23.81 -9.27 0.95
N ASN A 338 -24.62 -9.00 1.98
CA ASN A 338 -24.14 -8.39 3.23
C ASN A 338 -23.13 -9.30 3.95
N SER A 339 -23.35 -10.62 3.95
CA SER A 339 -22.39 -11.59 4.51
C SER A 339 -21.06 -11.56 3.75
N PHE A 340 -21.09 -11.44 2.42
CA PHE A 340 -19.87 -11.30 1.61
C PHE A 340 -19.15 -9.96 1.84
N VAL A 341 -19.87 -8.86 2.06
CA VAL A 341 -19.27 -7.58 2.48
C VAL A 341 -18.59 -7.73 3.84
N GLY A 342 -19.25 -8.36 4.81
CA GLY A 342 -18.67 -8.66 6.12
C GLY A 342 -17.42 -9.56 6.05
N LEU A 343 -17.43 -10.56 5.16
CA LEU A 343 -16.27 -11.39 4.87
C LEU A 343 -15.11 -10.56 4.30
N MET A 344 -15.38 -9.72 3.30
CA MET A 344 -14.36 -8.88 2.68
C MET A 344 -13.78 -7.87 3.68
N GLN A 345 -14.60 -7.31 4.58
CA GLN A 345 -14.10 -6.46 5.65
C GLN A 345 -13.18 -7.26 6.59
N GLY A 346 -13.57 -8.48 6.97
CA GLY A 346 -12.72 -9.34 7.80
C GLY A 346 -11.40 -9.74 7.13
N LEU A 347 -11.41 -9.91 5.80
CA LEU A 347 -10.18 -10.07 5.02
C LEU A 347 -9.33 -8.80 5.09
N LEU A 348 -9.90 -7.63 4.78
CA LEU A 348 -9.21 -6.35 4.86
C LEU A 348 -8.57 -6.14 6.24
N ASP A 349 -9.31 -6.37 7.33
CA ASP A 349 -8.81 -6.27 8.71
C ASP A 349 -7.65 -7.24 8.99
N CYS A 350 -7.78 -8.50 8.56
CA CYS A 350 -6.75 -9.53 8.75
C CYS A 350 -5.44 -9.16 8.03
N TYR A 351 -5.57 -8.61 6.83
CA TYR A 351 -4.41 -8.15 6.06
C TYR A 351 -3.83 -6.87 6.66
N ALA A 352 -4.66 -5.92 7.07
CA ALA A 352 -4.24 -4.71 7.75
C ALA A 352 -3.50 -5.02 9.07
N GLY A 353 -3.99 -5.99 9.87
CA GLY A 353 -3.36 -6.41 11.12
C GLY A 353 -2.01 -7.13 10.94
N LYS A 354 -1.71 -7.64 9.74
CA LYS A 354 -0.38 -8.17 9.39
C LYS A 354 0.57 -7.06 8.90
N SER A 355 0.05 -5.87 8.61
CA SER A 355 0.87 -4.73 8.18
C SER A 355 1.71 -4.20 9.33
N ARG A 356 2.94 -3.78 9.03
CA ARG A 356 3.83 -3.10 9.97
C ARG A 356 3.69 -1.56 9.91
N ILE A 357 2.94 -1.05 8.93
CA ILE A 357 2.76 0.38 8.66
C ILE A 357 1.50 0.88 9.38
N THR A 358 1.57 2.06 10.01
CA THR A 358 0.43 2.71 10.67
C THR A 358 0.23 4.14 10.12
N PRO A 359 -0.93 4.47 9.54
CA PRO A 359 -2.06 3.57 9.27
C PRO A 359 -1.71 2.51 8.20
N PRO A 360 -2.36 1.33 8.22
CA PRO A 360 -2.14 0.31 7.20
C PRO A 360 -2.41 0.85 5.79
N PRO A 361 -1.72 0.35 4.75
CA PRO A 361 -1.89 0.83 3.38
C PRO A 361 -3.17 0.26 2.74
N TYR A 362 -4.34 0.69 3.23
CA TYR A 362 -5.65 0.14 2.86
C TYR A 362 -5.91 0.11 1.35
N HIS A 363 -5.54 1.17 0.62
CA HIS A 363 -5.68 1.22 -0.84
C HIS A 363 -4.97 0.04 -1.54
N ARG A 364 -3.78 -0.35 -1.07
CA ARG A 364 -3.02 -1.46 -1.65
C ARG A 364 -3.60 -2.81 -1.26
N ILE A 365 -4.01 -2.96 -0.01
CA ILE A 365 -4.69 -4.18 0.47
C ILE A 365 -5.98 -4.38 -0.34
N ALA A 366 -6.75 -3.31 -0.54
CA ALA A 366 -7.96 -3.31 -1.37
C ALA A 366 -7.65 -3.69 -2.82
N GLN A 367 -6.58 -3.16 -3.41
CA GLN A 367 -6.14 -3.54 -4.75
C GLN A 367 -5.79 -5.03 -4.83
N TYR A 368 -5.03 -5.54 -3.87
CA TYR A 368 -4.64 -6.95 -3.78
C TYR A 368 -5.84 -7.89 -3.61
N LEU A 369 -6.84 -7.48 -2.82
CA LEU A 369 -8.09 -8.21 -2.65
C LEU A 369 -9.06 -8.03 -3.84
N GLY A 370 -8.76 -7.16 -4.81
CA GLY A 370 -9.58 -6.93 -6.00
C GLY A 370 -10.74 -5.95 -5.83
N ILE A 371 -10.72 -5.17 -4.74
CA ILE A 371 -11.74 -4.16 -4.37
C ILE A 371 -11.18 -2.73 -4.37
N SER A 372 -10.16 -2.46 -5.20
CA SER A 372 -9.57 -1.11 -5.38
C SER A 372 -10.62 -0.01 -5.50
N GLY A 373 -10.47 1.07 -4.75
CA GLY A 373 -11.39 2.22 -4.76
C GLY A 373 -12.71 2.01 -4.01
N LEU A 374 -12.88 0.89 -3.30
CA LEU A 374 -14.07 0.61 -2.47
C LEU A 374 -13.78 0.69 -0.96
N VAL A 375 -12.64 1.25 -0.58
CA VAL A 375 -12.18 1.34 0.81
C VAL A 375 -11.84 2.80 1.09
N ASP A 376 -12.35 3.33 2.20
CA ASP A 376 -12.05 4.69 2.64
C ASP A 376 -10.66 4.79 3.32
N GLU A 377 -10.31 5.99 3.79
CA GLU A 377 -9.01 6.25 4.43
C GLU A 377 -8.86 5.53 5.79
N ASP A 378 -9.98 5.19 6.43
CA ASP A 378 -10.02 4.53 7.74
C ASP A 378 -10.01 2.99 7.62
N GLY A 379 -10.15 2.45 6.41
CA GLY A 379 -10.15 1.02 6.16
C GLY A 379 -11.53 0.36 6.19
N HIS A 380 -12.60 1.13 6.01
CA HIS A 380 -13.95 0.59 5.88
C HIS A 380 -14.34 0.43 4.42
N ILE A 381 -15.01 -0.69 4.13
CA ILE A 381 -15.57 -0.94 2.80
C ILE A 381 -16.82 -0.08 2.59
N VAL A 382 -16.78 0.76 1.56
CA VAL A 382 -17.92 1.54 1.10
C VAL A 382 -18.69 0.70 0.08
N ALA A 383 -19.65 -0.09 0.57
CA ALA A 383 -20.50 -0.93 -0.27
C ALA A 383 -21.77 -0.19 -0.70
N ASP A 384 -22.03 -0.16 -2.00
CA ASP A 384 -23.30 0.23 -2.59
C ASP A 384 -23.84 -0.89 -3.49
N SER A 385 -25.08 -0.75 -3.97
CA SER A 385 -25.72 -1.75 -4.84
C SER A 385 -24.95 -2.00 -6.14
N ALA A 386 -24.18 -1.03 -6.64
CA ALA A 386 -23.40 -1.17 -7.86
C ALA A 386 -22.14 -2.02 -7.66
N ASN A 387 -21.61 -2.08 -6.44
CA ASN A 387 -20.35 -2.74 -6.12
C ASN A 387 -20.48 -4.11 -5.41
N LEU A 388 -21.69 -4.53 -5.02
CA LEU A 388 -21.93 -5.82 -4.36
C LEU A 388 -21.42 -7.02 -5.16
N ASP A 389 -21.64 -7.04 -6.48
CA ASP A 389 -21.17 -8.13 -7.36
C ASP A 389 -19.65 -8.18 -7.41
N ARG A 390 -19.00 -7.02 -7.39
CA ARG A 390 -17.54 -6.90 -7.43
C ARG A 390 -16.92 -7.42 -6.12
N ILE A 391 -17.51 -7.07 -4.98
CA ILE A 391 -17.10 -7.55 -3.65
C ILE A 391 -17.30 -9.06 -3.54
N THR A 392 -18.49 -9.56 -3.91
CA THR A 392 -18.80 -10.99 -3.92
C THR A 392 -17.81 -11.77 -4.79
N SER A 393 -17.59 -11.31 -6.02
CA SER A 393 -16.63 -11.94 -6.94
C SER A 393 -15.20 -11.92 -6.40
N ALA A 394 -14.83 -10.87 -5.67
CA ALA A 394 -13.52 -10.76 -5.03
C ALA A 394 -13.34 -11.77 -3.89
N CYS A 395 -14.35 -11.95 -3.03
CA CYS A 395 -14.37 -13.01 -2.01
C CYS A 395 -14.24 -14.41 -2.62
N LEU A 396 -15.01 -14.70 -3.66
CA LEU A 396 -14.93 -16.00 -4.35
C LEU A 396 -13.57 -16.22 -4.99
N ARG A 397 -12.99 -15.20 -5.66
CA ARG A 397 -11.62 -15.28 -6.19
C ARG A 397 -10.58 -15.53 -5.11
N TRP A 398 -10.75 -14.95 -3.92
CA TRP A 398 -9.87 -15.21 -2.78
C TRP A 398 -9.96 -16.67 -2.31
N LEU A 399 -11.17 -17.25 -2.28
CA LEU A 399 -11.38 -18.67 -2.00
C LEU A 399 -10.76 -19.59 -3.06
N GLU A 400 -10.70 -19.14 -4.31
CA GLU A 400 -10.15 -19.89 -5.44
C GLU A 400 -8.63 -19.78 -5.61
N ARG A 401 -7.94 -19.01 -4.76
CA ARG A 401 -6.48 -18.85 -4.81
C ARG A 401 -5.76 -20.18 -4.61
N GLU A 402 -4.62 -20.31 -5.28
CA GLU A 402 -3.78 -21.49 -5.16
C GLU A 402 -3.34 -21.69 -3.70
N GLY A 403 -3.46 -22.93 -3.20
CA GLY A 403 -3.17 -23.27 -1.80
C GLY A 403 -4.36 -23.15 -0.83
N ASN A 404 -5.47 -22.49 -1.22
CA ASN A 404 -6.63 -22.32 -0.36
C ASN A 404 -7.56 -23.55 -0.35
N THR A 405 -7.07 -24.67 0.16
CA THR A 405 -7.77 -25.98 0.07
C THR A 405 -8.48 -26.40 1.37
N ARG A 406 -8.39 -25.59 2.43
CA ARG A 406 -8.89 -25.94 3.77
C ARG A 406 -9.95 -24.98 4.31
N TYR A 407 -10.62 -24.22 3.46
CA TYR A 407 -11.76 -23.42 3.89
C TYR A 407 -13.02 -24.28 4.07
N LEU A 408 -13.91 -23.87 4.98
CA LEU A 408 -15.27 -24.36 5.11
C LEU A 408 -16.24 -23.20 4.90
N LEU A 409 -17.07 -23.29 3.85
CA LEU A 409 -18.08 -22.30 3.52
C LEU A 409 -19.48 -22.81 3.87
N ILE A 410 -20.20 -22.11 4.73
CA ILE A 410 -21.54 -22.48 5.18
C ILE A 410 -22.54 -21.50 4.59
N PHE A 411 -23.55 -22.01 3.90
CA PHE A 411 -24.75 -21.27 3.54
C PHE A 411 -25.92 -21.73 4.41
N ASP A 412 -26.32 -20.89 5.35
CA ASP A 412 -27.40 -21.21 6.30
C ASP A 412 -28.73 -20.61 5.84
N ASN A 413 -29.83 -21.34 6.05
CA ASN A 413 -31.20 -20.92 5.69
C ASN A 413 -31.47 -20.72 4.20
N VAL A 414 -30.94 -21.60 3.34
CA VAL A 414 -31.20 -21.59 1.89
C VAL A 414 -32.64 -22.08 1.61
N ASP A 415 -33.62 -21.22 1.85
CA ASP A 415 -35.05 -21.54 1.69
C ASP A 415 -35.71 -20.83 0.51
N ASP A 416 -35.18 -19.66 0.12
CA ASP A 416 -35.65 -18.89 -1.04
C ASP A 416 -34.97 -19.36 -2.33
N LEU A 417 -35.52 -20.44 -2.89
CA LEU A 417 -35.09 -21.01 -4.16
C LEU A 417 -35.65 -20.28 -5.38
N SER A 418 -36.50 -19.26 -5.16
CA SER A 418 -37.23 -18.57 -6.22
C SER A 418 -36.61 -17.24 -6.63
N SER A 419 -36.09 -16.48 -5.67
CA SER A 419 -35.58 -15.13 -5.97
C SER A 419 -34.12 -15.13 -6.44
N PHE A 420 -33.32 -16.12 -6.06
CA PHE A 420 -31.94 -16.26 -6.51
C PHE A 420 -31.45 -17.71 -6.48
N ARG A 421 -30.36 -18.00 -7.18
CA ARG A 421 -29.72 -19.32 -7.17
C ARG A 421 -28.48 -19.28 -6.27
N ILE A 422 -28.53 -20.03 -5.17
CA ILE A 422 -27.40 -20.10 -4.23
C ILE A 422 -26.10 -20.60 -4.89
N SER A 423 -26.20 -21.44 -5.92
CA SER A 423 -25.06 -21.98 -6.66
C SER A 423 -24.22 -20.92 -7.36
N ASP A 424 -24.80 -19.74 -7.64
CA ASP A 424 -24.09 -18.63 -8.27
C ASP A 424 -23.04 -18.01 -7.32
N PHE A 425 -23.11 -18.35 -6.02
CA PHE A 425 -22.20 -17.93 -4.96
C PHE A 425 -21.21 -19.02 -4.54
N PHE A 426 -21.13 -20.15 -5.27
CA PHE A 426 -20.14 -21.19 -4.99
C PHE A 426 -18.81 -20.87 -5.69
N PRO A 427 -17.65 -21.13 -5.04
CA PRO A 427 -16.35 -21.09 -5.72
C PRO A 427 -16.32 -22.04 -6.92
N LYS A 428 -15.87 -21.55 -8.07
CA LYS A 428 -15.76 -22.32 -9.32
C LYS A 428 -14.67 -23.38 -9.26
N ARG A 429 -13.56 -23.08 -8.56
CA ARG A 429 -12.51 -24.04 -8.24
C ARG A 429 -12.80 -24.67 -6.88
N ALA A 430 -13.36 -25.87 -6.93
CA ALA A 430 -13.85 -26.55 -5.74
C ALA A 430 -12.69 -27.22 -4.96
N SER A 431 -12.00 -26.42 -4.17
CA SER A 431 -10.79 -26.80 -3.42
C SER A 431 -10.99 -26.90 -1.91
N GLY A 432 -12.05 -26.29 -1.37
CA GLY A 432 -12.49 -26.44 0.02
C GLY A 432 -13.86 -27.11 0.16
N CYS A 433 -14.44 -27.02 1.35
CA CYS A 433 -15.69 -27.69 1.71
C CYS A 433 -16.87 -26.71 1.76
N ILE A 434 -18.06 -27.18 1.37
CA ILE A 434 -19.30 -26.38 1.42
C ILE A 434 -20.37 -27.16 2.20
N ILE A 435 -21.02 -26.49 3.15
CA ILE A 435 -22.24 -26.98 3.82
C ILE A 435 -23.40 -26.05 3.47
N VAL A 436 -24.55 -26.64 3.16
CA VAL A 436 -25.81 -25.92 2.96
C VAL A 436 -26.83 -26.40 4.00
N THR A 437 -27.53 -25.49 4.67
CA THR A 437 -28.70 -25.83 5.50
C THR A 437 -29.98 -25.32 4.83
N SER A 438 -31.05 -26.12 4.86
CA SER A 438 -32.34 -25.72 4.28
C SER A 438 -33.54 -26.44 4.90
N ARG A 439 -34.72 -25.85 4.83
CA ARG A 439 -36.01 -26.54 5.07
C ARG A 439 -36.55 -27.26 3.83
N ARG A 440 -35.98 -26.98 2.65
CA ARG A 440 -36.41 -27.47 1.35
C ARG A 440 -35.67 -28.76 0.98
N PRO A 441 -36.35 -29.92 0.88
CA PRO A 441 -35.74 -31.15 0.38
C PRO A 441 -35.15 -30.99 -1.02
N GLU A 442 -35.68 -30.09 -1.85
CA GLU A 442 -35.23 -29.82 -3.20
C GLU A 442 -33.77 -29.35 -3.27
N CYS A 443 -33.25 -28.77 -2.18
CA CYS A 443 -31.84 -28.37 -2.05
C CYS A 443 -30.89 -29.57 -2.13
N SER A 444 -31.34 -30.80 -1.89
CA SER A 444 -30.50 -32.00 -2.02
C SER A 444 -29.93 -32.16 -3.43
N ARG A 445 -30.49 -31.48 -4.44
CA ARG A 445 -29.97 -31.46 -5.82
C ARG A 445 -28.65 -30.69 -5.96
N LEU A 446 -28.27 -29.88 -4.97
CA LEU A 446 -27.02 -29.12 -4.98
C LEU A 446 -25.79 -30.01 -4.73
N GLY A 447 -25.94 -31.19 -4.11
CA GLY A 447 -24.83 -32.07 -3.73
C GLY A 447 -25.27 -33.29 -2.92
N GLU A 448 -24.54 -33.64 -1.86
CA GLU A 448 -24.87 -34.78 -1.00
C GLU A 448 -25.98 -34.40 -0.02
N GLY A 449 -27.20 -34.89 -0.24
CA GLY A 449 -28.34 -34.62 0.63
C GLY A 449 -28.37 -35.48 1.90
N TRP A 450 -28.49 -34.85 3.06
CA TRP A 450 -28.69 -35.52 4.35
C TRP A 450 -29.92 -34.97 5.08
N LYS A 451 -30.96 -35.81 5.21
CA LYS A 451 -32.17 -35.47 5.95
C LYS A 451 -31.92 -35.57 7.45
N VAL A 452 -32.06 -34.46 8.16
CA VAL A 452 -32.03 -34.41 9.62
C VAL A 452 -33.37 -34.92 10.14
N GLU A 453 -33.35 -36.11 10.72
CA GLU A 453 -34.54 -36.76 11.26
C GLU A 453 -34.96 -36.18 12.61
N ILE A 454 -36.17 -36.55 13.04
CA ILE A 454 -36.66 -36.25 14.39
C ILE A 454 -35.74 -36.92 15.41
N MET A 455 -35.43 -36.17 16.48
CA MET A 455 -34.59 -36.62 17.57
C MET A 455 -35.21 -37.86 18.22
N LYS A 456 -34.37 -38.84 18.59
CA LYS A 456 -34.87 -40.04 19.27
C LYS A 456 -35.40 -39.70 20.66
N VAL A 457 -36.25 -40.57 21.21
CA VAL A 457 -36.87 -40.34 22.52
C VAL A 457 -35.79 -40.19 23.59
N GLU A 458 -34.79 -41.05 23.58
CA GLU A 458 -33.69 -41.06 24.55
C GLU A 458 -32.85 -39.78 24.47
N GLU A 459 -32.55 -39.31 23.26
CA GLU A 459 -31.83 -38.04 23.03
C GLU A 459 -32.66 -36.83 23.48
N SER A 460 -33.99 -36.88 23.29
CA SER A 460 -34.88 -35.78 23.69
C SER A 460 -35.06 -35.68 25.21
N ILE A 461 -35.06 -36.83 25.91
CA ILE A 461 -35.02 -36.87 27.38
C ILE A 461 -33.72 -36.26 27.91
N ASP A 462 -32.57 -36.56 27.29
CA ASP A 462 -31.29 -35.96 27.69
C ASP A 462 -31.26 -34.44 27.42
N LEU A 463 -31.77 -34.00 26.26
CA LEU A 463 -31.85 -32.58 25.92
C LEU A 463 -32.72 -31.81 26.95
N LEU A 464 -33.87 -32.38 27.29
CA LEU A 464 -34.78 -31.78 28.27
C LEU A 464 -34.15 -31.78 29.68
N SER A 465 -33.47 -32.85 30.05
CA SER A 465 -32.75 -32.96 31.33
C SER A 465 -31.65 -31.90 31.47
N LYS A 466 -30.85 -31.69 30.41
CA LYS A 466 -29.82 -30.65 30.35
C LYS A 466 -30.39 -29.24 30.38
N SER A 467 -31.50 -29.02 29.68
CA SER A 467 -32.18 -27.71 29.63
C SER A 467 -32.82 -27.34 30.98
N TYR A 468 -33.33 -28.33 31.72
CA TYR A 468 -33.96 -28.13 33.03
C TYR A 468 -32.99 -28.24 34.22
N GLY A 469 -31.76 -28.71 33.98
CA GLY A 469 -30.74 -28.89 35.03
C GLY A 469 -31.04 -30.04 36.01
N ARG A 470 -31.90 -31.01 35.64
CA ARG A 470 -32.24 -32.20 36.46
C ARG A 470 -32.35 -33.45 35.59
N THR A 471 -31.93 -34.60 36.12
CA THR A 471 -32.05 -35.89 35.41
C THR A 471 -33.49 -36.38 35.40
N ILE A 472 -34.07 -36.56 34.21
CA ILE A 472 -35.38 -37.17 34.01
C ILE A 472 -35.18 -38.69 33.84
N LYS A 473 -35.85 -39.51 34.67
CA LYS A 473 -35.77 -40.99 34.60
C LYS A 473 -37.00 -41.55 33.90
N GLU A 474 -36.81 -42.64 33.15
CA GLU A 474 -37.82 -43.27 32.29
C GLU A 474 -38.88 -44.14 33.02
N ASN A 475 -38.94 -44.11 34.35
CA ASN A 475 -39.92 -44.87 35.11
C ASN A 475 -41.15 -44.02 35.46
N ASP A 476 -42.18 -44.12 34.63
CA ASP A 476 -43.51 -44.59 35.04
C ASP A 476 -44.37 -44.85 33.80
N GLY A 477 -44.96 -46.04 33.75
CA GLY A 477 -45.57 -46.61 32.56
C GLY A 477 -46.61 -45.72 31.89
N GLY A 478 -46.50 -45.62 30.56
CA GLY A 478 -47.67 -45.54 29.70
C GLY A 478 -48.51 -44.26 29.77
N THR A 479 -48.02 -43.14 30.29
CA THR A 479 -48.46 -41.79 29.90
C THR A 479 -47.40 -40.82 30.38
N VAL A 480 -46.62 -40.21 29.47
CA VAL A 480 -46.01 -38.91 29.79
C VAL A 480 -47.20 -37.96 29.90
N SER A 481 -47.78 -37.88 31.11
CA SER A 481 -48.90 -37.01 31.38
C SER A 481 -48.45 -35.60 31.00
N LEU A 482 -49.20 -35.01 30.07
CA LEU A 482 -49.10 -33.65 29.56
C LEU A 482 -49.35 -32.60 30.67
N HIS A 483 -48.91 -32.85 31.90
CA HIS A 483 -49.11 -31.99 33.07
C HIS A 483 -48.06 -30.90 33.23
N PHE A 484 -47.15 -30.75 32.25
CA PHE A 484 -46.10 -29.72 32.26
C PHE A 484 -46.26 -28.63 31.19
N LEU A 485 -47.35 -28.64 30.42
CA LEU A 485 -47.67 -27.63 29.40
C LEU A 485 -48.52 -26.45 29.91
N HIS A 486 -48.45 -26.14 31.21
CA HIS A 486 -49.23 -25.03 31.82
C HIS A 486 -48.42 -23.83 32.32
N LEU A 487 -47.15 -23.68 31.93
CA LEU A 487 -46.36 -22.48 32.25
C LEU A 487 -45.58 -21.99 31.03
N SER A 488 -46.30 -21.49 30.02
CA SER A 488 -45.73 -20.64 28.95
C SER A 488 -46.69 -19.47 28.63
N THR A 489 -47.36 -18.95 29.66
CA THR A 489 -47.94 -17.61 29.66
C THR A 489 -47.36 -16.86 30.85
N ALA A 490 -46.07 -16.53 30.80
CA ALA A 490 -45.47 -15.40 31.53
C ALA A 490 -43.97 -15.32 31.21
N TYR A 491 -43.57 -14.12 30.75
CA TYR A 491 -42.22 -13.59 30.51
C TYR A 491 -41.62 -13.80 29.12
#